data_AF-A0A2G5IIA5-F1
#
_entry.id   AF-A0A2G5IIA5-F1
#
_cell.length_a   1.000
_cell.length_b   1.000
_cell.length_c   1.000
_cell.angle_alpha   90.00
_cell.angle_beta   90.00
_cell.angle_gamma   90.00
#
_symmetry.space_group_name_H-M   'P 1'
#
loop_
_entity.id
_entity.type
_entity.pdbx_description
1 polymer ?
#
loop_
_entity_poly.entity_id
_entity_poly.type
_entity_poly.pdbx_seq_one_letter_code
_entity_poly.pdbx_strand_id
1 'polypeptide(L)' 'MTARQTDDLYVRYMKAFQDSTEHTTNCEACQDGQECVGGAPIHERFARLQDAYQARQKQQRR' A
#
# COMPACT_ATOMS: atom_id res chain seq x y z
N MET A 1 9.01 -21.14 8.26
CA MET A 1 8.18 -20.89 7.04
C MET A 1 7.92 -19.38 6.85
N THR A 2 8.95 -18.54 6.84
CA THR A 2 8.81 -17.08 7.01
C THR A 2 9.17 -16.25 5.78
N ALA A 3 10.01 -16.76 4.87
CA ALA A 3 10.40 -16.04 3.65
C ALA A 3 9.24 -15.91 2.65
N ARG A 4 8.56 -17.02 2.29
CA ARG A 4 7.43 -17.02 1.34
C ARG A 4 6.27 -16.10 1.75
N GLN A 5 5.92 -16.06 3.05
CA GLN A 5 4.89 -15.13 3.54
C GLN A 5 5.33 -13.65 3.52
N THR A 6 6.63 -13.38 3.57
CA THR A 6 7.14 -12.00 3.45
C THR A 6 7.13 -11.56 2.00
N ASP A 7 7.50 -12.48 1.09
CA ASP A 7 7.43 -12.28 -0.35
C ASP A 7 5.99 -11.99 -0.82
N ASP A 8 5.02 -12.77 -0.35
CA ASP A 8 3.61 -12.57 -0.69
C ASP A 8 3.06 -11.22 -0.19
N LEU A 9 3.44 -10.80 1.02
CA LEU A 9 3.01 -9.52 1.59
C LEU A 9 3.69 -8.34 0.88
N TYR A 10 4.97 -8.48 0.53
CA TYR A 10 5.71 -7.49 -0.26
C TYR A 10 5.17 -7.37 -1.70
N VAL A 11 4.87 -8.48 -2.37
CA VAL A 11 4.27 -8.51 -3.71
C VAL A 11 2.88 -7.87 -3.69
N ARG A 12 2.04 -8.16 -2.68
CA ARG A 12 0.74 -7.51 -2.51
C ARG A 12 0.87 -6.01 -2.23
N TYR A 13 1.84 -5.62 -1.41
CA TYR A 13 2.17 -4.22 -1.14
C TYR A 13 2.61 -3.48 -2.40
N MET A 14 3.53 -4.06 -3.18
CA MET A 14 3.99 -3.50 -4.45
C MET A 14 2.86 -3.38 -5.47
N LYS A 15 1.97 -4.37 -5.56
CA LYS A 15 0.79 -4.30 -6.43
C LYS A 15 -0.17 -3.18 -6.01
N ALA A 16 -0.46 -3.05 -4.72
CA ALA A 16 -1.28 -1.95 -4.20
C ALA A 16 -0.62 -0.58 -4.40
N PHE A 17 0.70 -0.49 -4.30
CA PHE A 17 1.45 0.72 -4.61
C PHE A 17 1.36 1.08 -6.10
N GLN A 18 1.43 0.09 -6.99
CA GLN A 18 1.29 0.29 -8.42
C GLN A 18 -0.13 0.77 -8.78
N ASP A 19 -1.16 0.13 -8.25
CA ASP A 19 -2.57 0.57 -8.36
C ASP A 19 -2.76 1.99 -7.84
N SER A 20 -2.18 2.30 -6.67
CA SER A 20 -2.22 3.64 -6.09
C SER A 20 -1.51 4.66 -6.98
N THR A 21 -0.32 4.34 -7.48
CA THR A 21 0.47 5.25 -8.33
C THR A 21 -0.24 5.51 -9.66
N GLU A 22 -0.82 4.47 -10.27
CA GLU A 22 -1.61 4.59 -11.49
C GLU A 22 -2.85 5.47 -11.25
N HIS A 23 -3.50 5.30 -10.09
CA HIS A 23 -4.62 6.15 -9.70
C HIS A 23 -4.18 7.61 -9.48
N THR A 24 -3.11 7.86 -8.72
CA THR A 24 -2.58 9.22 -8.52
C THR A 24 -2.10 9.86 -9.83
N THR A 25 -1.63 9.07 -10.79
CA THR A 25 -1.21 9.56 -12.12
C THR A 25 -2.41 9.96 -12.98
N ASN A 26 -3.51 9.22 -12.90
CA ASN A 26 -4.72 9.46 -13.69
C ASN A 26 -5.77 10.34 -13.00
N CYS A 27 -5.61 10.62 -11.70
CA CYS A 27 -6.56 11.38 -10.91
C CYS A 27 -5.99 12.75 -10.55
N GLU A 28 -6.47 13.79 -11.23
CA GLU A 28 -6.12 15.19 -10.93
C GLU A 28 -6.48 15.57 -9.48
N ALA A 29 -7.60 15.07 -8.93
CA ALA A 29 -7.96 15.32 -7.54
C ALA A 29 -6.89 14.81 -6.55
N CYS A 30 -6.32 13.62 -6.79
CA CYS A 30 -5.20 13.12 -5.98
C CYS A 30 -3.91 13.92 -6.17
N GLN A 31 -3.69 14.51 -7.36
CA GLN A 31 -2.52 15.36 -7.65
C GLN A 31 -2.62 16.73 -6.99
N ASP A 32 -3.82 17.31 -6.98
CA ASP A 32 -4.13 18.59 -6.32
C ASP A 32 -4.26 18.47 -4.79
N GLY A 33 -4.09 17.25 -4.24
CA GLY A 33 -4.24 17.00 -2.81
C GLY A 33 -5.70 17.12 -2.32
N GLN A 34 -6.66 17.03 -3.23
CA GLN A 34 -8.09 16.95 -2.92
C GLN A 34 -8.50 15.53 -2.52
N GLU A 35 -9.54 15.43 -1.69
CA GLU A 35 -10.14 14.14 -1.34
C GLU A 35 -10.72 13.45 -2.58
N CYS A 36 -10.01 12.44 -3.07
CA CYS A 36 -10.52 11.58 -4.12
C CYS A 36 -11.36 10.45 -3.52
N VAL A 37 -12.66 10.43 -3.81
CA VAL A 37 -13.59 9.36 -3.40
C VAL A 37 -13.17 8.00 -3.95
N GLY A 38 -12.58 7.96 -5.15
CA GLY A 38 -12.01 6.74 -5.75
C GLY A 38 -10.65 6.34 -5.18
N GLY A 39 -9.87 7.32 -4.70
CA GLY A 39 -8.54 7.12 -4.13
C GLY A 39 -8.57 6.71 -2.67
N ALA A 40 -9.60 7.10 -1.92
CA ALA A 40 -9.81 6.72 -0.52
C ALA A 40 -9.70 5.19 -0.26
N PRO A 41 -10.43 4.32 -0.98
CA PRO A 41 -10.30 2.87 -0.79
C PRO A 41 -8.92 2.32 -1.21
N ILE A 42 -8.26 2.96 -2.19
CA ILE A 42 -6.94 2.54 -2.67
C ILE A 42 -5.86 2.90 -1.63
N HIS A 43 -5.92 4.12 -1.09
CA HIS A 43 -5.06 4.60 -0.01
C HIS A 43 -5.28 3.82 1.28
N GLU A 44 -6.52 3.51 1.66
CA GLU A 44 -6.80 2.70 2.86
C GLU A 44 -6.18 1.29 2.72
N ARG A 45 -6.31 0.68 1.54
CA ARG A 45 -5.75 -0.64 1.26
C ARG A 45 -4.22 -0.63 1.28
N PHE A 46 -3.60 0.40 0.71
CA PHE A 46 -2.16 0.61 0.78
C PHE A 46 -1.69 0.83 2.22
N ALA A 47 -2.35 1.70 2.98
CA ALA A 47 -2.03 1.99 4.38
C ALA A 47 -2.10 0.73 5.26
N ARG A 48 -3.13 -0.12 5.08
CA ARG A 48 -3.22 -1.42 5.77
C ARG A 48 -2.05 -2.34 5.46
N LEU A 49 -1.64 -2.43 4.19
CA LEU A 49 -0.51 -3.29 3.78
C LEU A 49 0.82 -2.75 4.30
N GLN A 50 1.00 -1.43 4.29
CA GLN A 50 2.16 -0.76 4.86
C GLN A 50 2.25 -1.00 6.37
N ASP A 51 1.15 -0.83 7.11
CA ASP A 51 1.09 -1.08 8.56
C ASP A 51 1.41 -2.54 8.88
N ALA A 52 0.81 -3.50 8.16
CA ALA A 52 1.09 -4.92 8.32
C ALA A 52 2.57 -5.27 8.04
N TYR A 53 3.16 -4.65 7.01
CA TYR A 53 4.58 -4.82 6.70
C TYR A 53 5.47 -4.23 7.80
N GLN A 54 5.18 -3.02 8.28
CA GLN A 54 5.92 -2.36 9.35
C GLN A 54 5.80 -3.09 10.70
N ALA A 55 4.61 -3.54 11.07
CA ALA A 55 4.36 -4.32 12.27
C ALA A 55 5.15 -5.63 12.25
N ARG A 56 5.25 -6.28 11.08
CA ARG A 56 6.09 -7.47 10.89
C ARG A 56 7.58 -7.13 10.94
N GLN A 57 8.02 -6.04 10.33
CA GLN A 57 9.43 -5.61 10.38
C GLN A 57 9.89 -5.34 11.82
N LYS A 58 9.04 -4.72 12.64
CA LYS A 58 9.28 -4.50 14.07
C LYS A 58 9.40 -5.82 14.84
N GLN A 59 8.56 -6.81 14.53
CA GLN A 59 8.63 -8.13 15.15
C GLN A 59 9.88 -8.92 14.75
N GLN A 60 10.37 -8.77 13.51
CA GLN A 60 11.61 -9.42 13.05
C GLN A 60 12.88 -8.74 13.59
N ARG A 61 12.79 -7.47 14.01
CA ARG A 61 13.91 -6.71 14.60
C ARG A 61 14.03 -6.87 16.13
N ARG A 62 13.09 -7.57 16.77
CA ARG A 62 13.10 -7.89 18.20
C ARG A 62 13.61 -9.31 18.40
#